data_AF-T2J805-F1
#
_entry.id   AF-T2J805-F1
#
_cell.length_a   1.000
_cell.length_b   1.000
_cell.length_c   1.000
_cell.angle_alpha   90.00
_cell.angle_beta   90.00
_cell.angle_gamma   90.00
#
_symmetry.space_group_name_H-M   'P 1'
#
loop_
_entity.id
_entity.type
_entity.pdbx_description
1 polymer ?
#
loop_
_entity_poly.entity_id
_entity_poly.type
_entity_poly.pdbx_seq_one_letter_code
_entity_poly.pdbx_strand_id
1 'polypeptide(L)'
;MSNPSPDYQSPGPLSVGNIINAAARIYRDRFVVYYRLGLLAYCWLIVPIYGWAKFMAISGLLSRLAYGEVSGQPESVRDARRHINPRLWTFFGTAFLIGLIFLGWYISFLFIFGILVAIATQINSWFLWVFFGIFGILALMIFIVSLFWLNSRLYLADLAVAVENQSSSTKAINRSWQLTKQFIGRIILITFIAFLIAIPVSLVLQLIDSLIRLLLMAVFTPDSTIFGLIYLPLSLILSFSFSAFLVPFWQAIKAVLYYDLRTRKEGIDIQLRDSI
;
A
#
# COMPACT_ATOMS: atom_id res chain seq x y z
N MET A 1 4.57 31.07 -62.64
CA MET A 1 3.96 29.73 -62.59
C MET A 1 3.66 29.41 -61.13
N SER A 2 2.45 29.75 -60.68
CA SER A 2 1.97 29.58 -59.31
C SER A 2 1.19 28.26 -59.22
N ASN A 3 1.72 27.30 -58.48
CA ASN A 3 1.07 26.01 -58.23
C ASN A 3 -0.11 26.24 -57.26
N PRO A 4 -1.35 25.81 -57.55
CA PRO A 4 -2.47 26.03 -56.65
C PRO A 4 -2.35 25.14 -55.41
N SER A 5 -2.56 25.75 -54.24
CA SER A 5 -2.66 25.08 -52.94
C SER A 5 -3.83 24.09 -52.94
N PRO A 6 -3.70 22.87 -52.38
CA PRO A 6 -4.83 21.94 -52.31
C PRO A 6 -5.91 22.48 -51.37
N ASP A 7 -7.13 22.65 -51.90
CA ASP A 7 -8.33 23.03 -51.17
C ASP A 7 -8.61 22.04 -50.03
N TYR A 8 -8.39 22.48 -48.79
CA TYR A 8 -8.76 21.73 -47.61
C TYR A 8 -10.28 21.90 -47.38
N GLN A 9 -11.09 21.11 -48.09
CA GLN A 9 -12.53 21.06 -47.84
C GLN A 9 -12.79 20.51 -46.43
N SER A 10 -13.28 21.38 -45.54
CA SER A 10 -13.69 20.99 -44.19
C SER A 10 -14.83 19.97 -44.31
N PRO A 11 -14.73 18.78 -43.67
CA PRO A 11 -15.81 17.82 -43.70
C PRO A 11 -17.04 18.46 -43.06
N GLY A 12 -18.19 18.45 -43.76
CA GLY A 12 -19.48 18.80 -43.15
C GLY A 12 -19.82 17.87 -41.97
N PRO A 13 -20.89 18.16 -41.20
CA PRO A 13 -21.26 17.34 -40.05
C PRO A 13 -21.46 15.87 -40.48
N LEU A 14 -20.61 14.99 -39.93
CA LEU A 14 -20.61 13.56 -40.26
C LEU A 14 -21.74 12.84 -39.53
N SER A 15 -22.49 11.99 -40.23
CA SER A 15 -23.43 11.07 -39.60
C SER A 15 -22.70 10.01 -38.77
N VAL A 16 -23.37 9.43 -37.77
CA VAL A 16 -22.78 8.41 -36.86
C VAL A 16 -22.09 7.28 -37.63
N GLY A 17 -22.72 6.76 -38.69
CA GLY A 17 -22.14 5.70 -39.53
C GLY A 17 -20.91 6.16 -40.32
N ASN A 18 -20.92 7.39 -40.83
CA ASN A 18 -19.78 7.96 -41.55
C ASN A 18 -18.58 8.19 -40.62
N ILE A 19 -18.80 8.57 -39.37
CA ILE A 19 -17.75 8.74 -38.35
C ILE A 19 -17.04 7.40 -38.09
N ILE A 20 -17.81 6.34 -37.82
CA ILE A 20 -17.24 5.02 -37.50
C ILE A 20 -16.50 4.44 -38.70
N ASN A 21 -17.07 4.53 -39.91
CA ASN A 21 -16.42 4.03 -41.12
C ASN A 21 -15.14 4.82 -41.45
N ALA A 22 -15.15 6.15 -41.30
CA ALA A 22 -13.96 6.97 -41.48
C ALA A 22 -12.87 6.63 -40.44
N ALA A 23 -13.24 6.48 -39.17
CA ALA A 23 -12.32 6.09 -38.11
C ALA A 23 -11.72 4.69 -38.34
N ALA A 24 -12.54 3.71 -38.70
CA ALA A 24 -12.10 2.36 -39.02
C ALA A 24 -11.16 2.33 -40.23
N ARG A 25 -11.46 3.12 -41.27
CA ARG A 25 -10.59 3.30 -42.44
C ARG A 25 -9.23 3.87 -42.03
N ILE A 26 -9.20 4.98 -41.30
CA ILE A 26 -7.96 5.60 -40.82
C ILE A 26 -7.14 4.62 -39.98
N TYR A 27 -7.79 3.94 -39.03
CA TYR A 27 -7.12 2.96 -38.15
C TYR A 27 -6.53 1.80 -38.94
N ARG A 28 -7.28 1.24 -39.89
CA ARG A 28 -6.80 0.14 -40.75
C ARG A 28 -5.64 0.59 -41.64
N ASP A 29 -5.77 1.74 -42.30
CA ASP A 29 -4.80 2.23 -43.28
C ASP A 29 -3.43 2.56 -42.63
N ARG A 30 -3.39 2.85 -41.32
CA ARG A 30 -2.14 3.06 -40.55
C ARG A 30 -2.07 2.21 -39.27
N PHE A 31 -2.57 0.98 -39.33
CA PHE A 31 -2.74 0.11 -38.16
C PHE A 31 -1.47 -0.01 -37.31
N VAL A 32 -0.32 -0.30 -37.94
CA VAL A 32 0.95 -0.51 -37.24
C VAL A 32 1.38 0.73 -36.44
N VAL A 33 1.18 1.93 -37.00
CA VAL A 33 1.60 3.18 -36.35
C VAL A 33 0.70 3.46 -35.15
N TYR A 34 -0.63 3.42 -35.33
CA TYR A 34 -1.57 3.69 -34.24
C TYR A 34 -1.51 2.63 -33.15
N TYR A 35 -1.36 1.36 -33.51
CA TYR A 35 -1.22 0.28 -32.55
C TYR A 35 0.08 0.40 -31.72
N ARG A 36 1.21 0.76 -32.35
CA ARG A 36 2.48 1.00 -31.62
C ARG A 36 2.39 2.19 -30.67
N LEU A 37 1.79 3.30 -31.10
CA LEU A 37 1.55 4.47 -30.25
C LEU A 37 0.62 4.11 -29.08
N GLY A 38 -0.44 3.35 -29.36
CA GLY A 38 -1.33 2.81 -28.33
C GLY A 38 -0.57 1.94 -27.32
N LEU A 39 0.22 0.96 -27.78
CA LEU A 39 1.03 0.12 -26.90
C LEU A 39 2.00 0.94 -26.04
N LEU A 40 2.70 1.91 -26.64
CA LEU A 40 3.61 2.78 -25.91
C LEU A 40 2.89 3.59 -24.82
N ALA A 41 1.68 4.09 -25.11
CA ALA A 41 0.84 4.75 -24.12
C ALA A 41 0.47 3.80 -22.97
N TYR A 42 0.11 2.54 -23.26
CA TYR A 42 -0.20 1.54 -22.24
C TYR A 42 1.03 1.15 -21.40
N CYS A 43 2.24 1.19 -21.95
CA CYS A 43 3.47 0.97 -21.16
C CYS A 43 3.63 1.98 -20.01
N TRP A 44 3.15 3.23 -20.19
CA TRP A 44 3.21 4.24 -19.12
C TRP A 44 2.32 3.90 -17.92
N LEU A 45 1.29 3.05 -18.08
CA LEU A 45 0.46 2.57 -16.96
C LEU A 45 1.23 1.67 -15.99
N ILE A 46 2.40 1.15 -16.39
CA ILE A 46 3.26 0.32 -15.54
C ILE A 46 4.11 1.19 -14.59
N VAL A 47 4.32 2.47 -14.91
CA VAL A 47 5.19 3.36 -14.11
C VAL A 47 4.74 3.48 -12.65
N PRO A 48 3.44 3.67 -12.33
CA PRO A 48 2.96 3.65 -10.95
C PRO A 48 3.21 2.31 -10.23
N ILE A 49 3.03 1.18 -10.94
CA ILE A 49 3.25 -0.16 -10.39
C ILE A 49 4.73 -0.35 -10.01
N TYR A 50 5.63 0.09 -10.89
CA TYR A 50 7.07 0.10 -10.59
C TYR A 50 7.40 1.01 -9.41
N GLY A 51 6.75 2.18 -9.31
CA GLY A 51 6.88 3.10 -8.18
C GLY A 51 6.50 2.43 -6.85
N TRP A 52 5.39 1.71 -6.80
CA TRP A 52 4.98 0.93 -5.63
C TRP A 52 5.96 -0.18 -5.29
N ALA A 53 6.43 -0.93 -6.30
CA ALA A 53 7.46 -1.96 -6.09
C ALA A 53 8.75 -1.37 -5.49
N LYS A 54 9.19 -0.21 -6.00
CA LYS A 54 10.35 0.52 -5.48
C LYS A 54 10.13 1.01 -4.05
N PHE A 55 8.96 1.56 -3.74
CA PHE A 55 8.61 2.00 -2.39
C PHE A 55 8.69 0.84 -1.38
N MET A 56 8.12 -0.32 -1.72
CA MET A 56 8.13 -1.51 -0.86
C MET A 56 9.56 -2.04 -0.66
N ALA A 57 10.36 -2.09 -1.72
CA ALA A 57 11.75 -2.53 -1.64
C ALA A 57 12.63 -1.58 -0.82
N ILE A 58 12.44 -0.26 -0.93
CA ILE A 58 13.16 0.73 -0.09
C ILE A 58 12.74 0.59 1.38
N SER A 59 11.46 0.35 1.66
CA SER A 59 10.98 0.08 3.01
C SER A 59 11.63 -1.18 3.60
N GLY A 60 11.68 -2.27 2.82
CA GLY A 60 12.37 -3.49 3.21
C GLY A 60 13.88 -3.29 3.39
N LEU A 61 14.51 -2.44 2.58
CA LEU A 61 15.91 -2.06 2.73
C LEU A 61 16.18 -1.34 4.06
N LEU A 62 15.31 -0.43 4.47
CA LEU A 62 15.42 0.23 5.78
C LEU A 62 15.34 -0.78 6.92
N SER A 63 14.41 -1.74 6.86
CA SER A 63 14.33 -2.81 7.84
C SER A 63 15.56 -3.72 7.83
N ARG A 64 16.16 -4.00 6.67
CA ARG A 64 17.40 -4.80 6.56
C ARG A 64 18.58 -4.08 7.21
N LEU A 65 18.75 -2.78 6.96
CA LEU A 65 19.80 -1.99 7.59
C LEU A 65 19.65 -1.98 9.11
N ALA A 66 18.45 -1.68 9.61
CA ALA A 66 18.16 -1.72 11.05
C ALA A 66 18.36 -3.12 11.65
N TYR A 67 18.08 -4.19 10.89
CA TYR A 67 18.33 -5.57 11.32
C TYR A 67 19.83 -5.86 11.43
N GLY A 68 20.63 -5.39 10.47
CA GLY A 68 22.09 -5.47 10.50
C GLY A 68 22.68 -4.81 11.75
N GLU A 69 22.21 -3.61 12.09
CA GLU A 69 22.62 -2.89 13.31
C GLU A 69 22.33 -3.70 14.58
N VAL A 70 21.12 -4.25 14.71
CA VAL A 70 20.70 -5.01 15.90
C VAL A 70 21.39 -6.38 15.99
N SER A 71 21.75 -6.97 14.86
CA SER A 71 22.46 -8.25 14.79
C SER A 71 23.99 -8.13 14.93
N GLY A 72 24.51 -6.90 15.11
CA GLY A 72 25.95 -6.66 15.22
C GLY A 72 26.71 -6.79 13.90
N GLN A 73 26.00 -6.85 12.77
CA GLN A 73 26.56 -6.94 11.42
C GLN A 73 26.02 -5.78 10.57
N PRO A 74 26.51 -4.54 10.80
CA PRO A 74 26.03 -3.38 10.05
C PRO A 74 26.40 -3.50 8.57
N GLU A 75 25.42 -3.25 7.70
CA GLU A 75 25.60 -3.31 6.26
C GLU A 75 25.60 -1.92 5.64
N SER A 76 26.43 -1.71 4.62
CA SER A 76 26.39 -0.44 3.88
C SER A 76 25.10 -0.33 3.06
N VAL A 77 24.61 0.90 2.89
CA VAL A 77 23.43 1.18 2.04
C VAL A 77 23.64 0.66 0.60
N ARG A 78 24.87 0.72 0.09
CA ARG A 78 25.20 0.26 -1.27
C ARG A 78 25.07 -1.26 -1.39
N ASP A 79 25.55 -2.00 -0.40
CA ASP A 79 25.50 -3.46 -0.40
C ASP A 79 24.08 -3.96 -0.16
N ALA A 80 23.34 -3.34 0.76
CA ALA A 80 21.91 -3.60 0.95
C ALA A 80 21.11 -3.36 -0.35
N ARG A 81 21.38 -2.25 -1.09
CA ARG A 81 20.73 -2.01 -2.39
C ARG A 81 21.05 -3.09 -3.43
N ARG A 82 22.29 -3.60 -3.47
CA ARG A 82 22.68 -4.69 -4.38
C ARG A 82 21.89 -5.97 -4.10
N HIS A 83 21.59 -6.25 -2.83
CA HIS A 83 20.79 -7.40 -2.45
C HIS A 83 19.29 -7.23 -2.75
N ILE A 84 18.77 -6.01 -2.55
CA ILE A 84 17.33 -5.72 -2.62
C ILE A 84 16.85 -5.44 -4.05
N ASN A 85 17.61 -4.69 -4.85
CA ASN A 85 17.19 -4.29 -6.20
C ASN A 85 16.79 -5.46 -7.13
N PRO A 86 17.51 -6.59 -7.16
CA PRO A 86 17.10 -7.75 -7.97
C PRO A 86 15.76 -8.37 -7.53
N ARG A 87 15.34 -8.13 -6.28
CA ARG A 87 14.14 -8.71 -5.66
C ARG A 87 12.94 -7.76 -5.62
N LEU A 88 12.98 -6.66 -6.36
CA LEU A 88 11.89 -5.66 -6.44
C LEU A 88 10.51 -6.32 -6.65
N TRP A 89 10.43 -7.25 -7.59
CA TRP A 89 9.19 -7.94 -7.92
C TRP A 89 8.76 -8.92 -6.83
N THR A 90 9.68 -9.48 -6.06
CA THR A 90 9.35 -10.31 -4.89
C THR A 90 8.74 -9.45 -3.79
N PHE A 91 9.25 -8.24 -3.53
CA PHE A 91 8.63 -7.29 -2.60
C PHE A 91 7.22 -6.90 -3.04
N PHE A 92 7.07 -6.54 -4.32
CA PHE A 92 5.77 -6.20 -4.88
C PHE A 92 4.80 -7.39 -4.79
N GLY A 93 5.24 -8.59 -5.19
CA GLY A 93 4.43 -9.81 -5.12
C GLY A 93 4.03 -10.15 -3.68
N THR A 94 4.92 -9.98 -2.71
CA THR A 94 4.60 -10.19 -1.28
C THR A 94 3.56 -9.18 -0.80
N ALA A 95 3.74 -7.89 -1.09
CA ALA A 95 2.78 -6.85 -0.72
C ALA A 95 1.41 -7.07 -1.41
N PHE A 96 1.43 -7.44 -2.68
CA PHE A 96 0.23 -7.73 -3.46
C PHE A 96 -0.54 -8.94 -2.92
N LEU A 97 0.15 -10.06 -2.63
CA LEU A 97 -0.47 -11.23 -2.02
C LEU A 97 -1.03 -10.94 -0.63
N ILE A 98 -0.31 -10.17 0.19
CA ILE A 98 -0.82 -9.71 1.49
C ILE A 98 -2.08 -8.85 1.30
N GLY A 99 -2.06 -7.93 0.33
CA GLY A 99 -3.22 -7.13 -0.05
C GLY A 99 -4.42 -7.98 -0.46
N LEU A 100 -4.21 -9.02 -1.27
CA LEU A 100 -5.26 -9.98 -1.65
C LEU A 100 -5.80 -10.78 -0.46
N ILE A 101 -4.94 -11.16 0.49
CA ILE A 101 -5.37 -11.84 1.71
C ILE A 101 -6.27 -10.92 2.55
N PHE A 102 -5.89 -9.65 2.73
CA PHE A 102 -6.72 -8.66 3.43
C PHE A 102 -8.03 -8.37 2.69
N LEU A 103 -7.98 -8.25 1.36
CA LEU A 103 -9.17 -8.05 0.53
C LEU A 103 -10.12 -9.24 0.63
N GLY A 104 -9.60 -10.47 0.53
CA GLY A 104 -10.37 -11.70 0.69
C GLY A 104 -11.03 -11.77 2.06
N TRP A 105 -10.27 -11.50 3.13
CA TRP A 105 -10.81 -11.39 4.49
C TRP A 105 -11.94 -10.37 4.59
N TYR A 106 -11.74 -9.16 4.05
CA TYR A 106 -12.73 -8.08 4.08
C TYR A 106 -14.02 -8.45 3.33
N ILE A 107 -13.89 -9.00 2.12
CA ILE A 107 -15.04 -9.44 1.33
C ILE A 107 -15.78 -10.59 2.02
N SER A 108 -15.06 -11.57 2.57
CA SER A 108 -15.68 -12.68 3.32
C SER A 108 -16.46 -12.17 4.53
N PHE A 109 -15.90 -11.21 5.28
CA PHE A 109 -16.60 -10.60 6.40
C PHE A 109 -17.85 -9.83 5.95
N LEU A 110 -17.74 -8.97 4.94
CA LEU A 110 -18.88 -8.23 4.41
C LEU A 110 -19.97 -9.15 3.88
N PHE A 111 -19.60 -10.26 3.24
CA PHE A 111 -20.56 -11.23 2.73
C PHE A 111 -21.34 -11.90 3.88
N ILE A 112 -20.64 -12.40 4.89
CA ILE A 112 -21.26 -13.02 6.07
C ILE A 112 -22.13 -12.00 6.83
N PHE A 113 -21.60 -10.81 7.07
CA PHE A 113 -22.30 -9.75 7.78
C PHE A 113 -23.51 -9.23 6.99
N GLY A 114 -23.38 -9.07 5.67
CA GLY A 114 -24.46 -8.65 4.78
C GLY A 114 -25.63 -9.63 4.77
N ILE A 115 -25.35 -10.94 4.76
CA ILE A 115 -26.39 -11.98 4.90
C ILE A 115 -27.12 -11.85 6.24
N LEU A 116 -26.37 -11.67 7.34
CA LEU A 116 -26.97 -11.50 8.67
C LEU A 116 -27.90 -10.28 8.74
N VAL A 117 -27.46 -9.15 8.19
CA VAL A 117 -28.27 -7.92 8.13
C VAL A 117 -29.49 -8.10 7.23
N ALA A 118 -29.34 -8.73 6.06
CA ALA A 118 -30.45 -8.98 5.16
C ALA A 118 -31.54 -9.85 5.81
N ILE A 119 -31.15 -10.89 6.56
CA ILE A 119 -32.10 -11.71 7.33
C ILE A 119 -32.79 -10.88 8.42
N ALA A 120 -32.02 -10.07 9.16
CA ALA A 120 -32.55 -9.21 10.22
C ALA A 120 -33.62 -8.24 9.68
N THR A 121 -33.40 -7.67 8.50
CA THR A 121 -34.33 -6.70 7.90
C THR A 121 -35.68 -7.29 7.49
N GLN A 122 -35.78 -8.61 7.29
CA GLN A 122 -37.04 -9.27 6.94
C GLN A 122 -37.95 -9.53 8.14
N ILE A 123 -37.46 -9.28 9.35
CA ILE A 123 -38.18 -9.60 10.57
C ILE A 123 -38.71 -8.31 11.21
N ASN A 124 -40.04 -8.14 11.20
CA ASN A 124 -40.70 -6.99 11.79
C ASN A 124 -40.94 -7.19 13.31
N SER A 125 -39.86 -7.35 14.07
CA SER A 125 -39.90 -7.50 15.53
C SER A 125 -38.81 -6.63 16.17
N TRP A 126 -39.24 -5.64 16.96
CA TRP A 126 -38.35 -4.74 17.70
C TRP A 126 -37.33 -5.50 18.56
N PHE A 127 -37.75 -6.58 19.23
CA PHE A 127 -36.86 -7.41 20.05
C PHE A 127 -35.69 -7.98 19.23
N LEU A 128 -35.97 -8.42 18.00
CA LEU A 128 -34.94 -8.98 17.12
C LEU A 128 -34.01 -7.89 16.56
N TRP A 129 -34.51 -6.69 16.29
CA TRP A 129 -33.66 -5.55 15.92
C TRP A 129 -32.63 -5.19 16.99
N VAL A 130 -33.05 -5.15 18.26
CA VAL A 130 -32.13 -4.91 19.39
C VAL A 130 -31.11 -6.05 19.50
N PHE A 131 -31.54 -7.30 19.37
CA PHE A 131 -30.66 -8.47 19.37
C PHE A 131 -29.61 -8.43 18.24
N PHE A 132 -30.02 -8.14 17.01
CA PHE A 132 -29.12 -7.97 15.86
C PHE A 132 -28.19 -6.76 16.00
N GLY A 133 -28.64 -5.69 16.65
CA GLY A 133 -27.79 -4.54 16.98
C GLY A 133 -26.62 -4.92 17.89
N ILE A 134 -26.90 -5.65 18.99
CA ILE A 134 -25.86 -6.16 19.90
C ILE A 134 -24.93 -7.15 19.16
N PHE A 135 -25.52 -8.05 18.38
CA PHE A 135 -24.74 -9.00 17.57
C PHE A 135 -23.86 -8.27 16.53
N GLY A 136 -24.34 -7.16 15.99
CA GLY A 136 -23.58 -6.31 15.07
C GLY A 136 -22.34 -5.71 15.71
N ILE A 137 -22.44 -5.24 16.96
CA ILE A 137 -21.29 -4.77 17.74
C ILE A 137 -20.30 -5.92 17.99
N LEU A 138 -20.79 -7.10 18.36
CA LEU A 138 -19.94 -8.28 18.56
C LEU A 138 -19.22 -8.69 17.26
N ALA A 139 -19.93 -8.70 16.13
CA ALA A 139 -19.35 -8.98 14.82
C ALA A 139 -18.27 -7.96 14.45
N LEU A 140 -18.49 -6.68 14.74
CA LEU A 140 -17.49 -5.63 14.56
C LEU A 140 -16.26 -5.85 15.46
N MET A 141 -16.45 -6.25 16.72
CA MET A 141 -15.32 -6.60 17.60
C MET A 141 -14.53 -7.79 17.06
N ILE A 142 -15.20 -8.85 16.62
CA ILE A 142 -14.56 -10.02 16.00
C ILE A 142 -13.77 -9.60 14.75
N PHE A 143 -14.34 -8.71 13.92
CA PHE A 143 -13.66 -8.16 12.75
C PHE A 143 -12.39 -7.39 13.12
N ILE A 144 -12.44 -6.54 14.14
CA ILE A 144 -11.27 -5.79 14.59
C ILE A 144 -10.19 -6.74 15.14
N VAL A 145 -10.56 -7.69 16.01
CA VAL A 145 -9.62 -8.64 16.62
C VAL A 145 -8.95 -9.52 15.54
N SER A 146 -9.73 -10.02 14.59
CA SER A 146 -9.22 -10.82 13.48
C SER A 146 -8.31 -10.02 12.53
N LEU A 147 -8.60 -8.74 12.29
CA LEU A 147 -7.70 -7.86 11.54
C LEU A 147 -6.35 -7.70 12.23
N PHE A 148 -6.33 -7.42 13.54
CA PHE A 148 -5.08 -7.32 14.31
C PHE A 148 -4.31 -8.64 14.34
N TRP A 149 -5.03 -9.75 14.49
CA TRP A 149 -4.45 -11.09 14.44
C TRP A 149 -3.80 -11.37 13.08
N LEU A 150 -4.51 -11.09 11.97
CA LEU A 150 -4.02 -11.31 10.62
C LEU A 150 -2.84 -10.38 10.28
N ASN A 151 -2.92 -9.12 10.70
CA ASN A 151 -1.82 -8.16 10.55
C ASN A 151 -0.56 -8.66 11.26
N SER A 152 -0.70 -9.10 12.51
CA SER A 152 0.43 -9.64 13.29
C SER A 152 1.09 -10.84 12.63
N ARG A 153 0.32 -11.68 11.93
CA ARG A 153 0.83 -12.86 11.21
C ARG A 153 1.66 -12.51 9.98
N LEU A 154 1.29 -11.45 9.27
CA LEU A 154 1.87 -11.04 8.00
C LEU A 154 2.87 -9.88 8.15
N TYR A 155 2.98 -9.31 9.36
CA TYR A 155 3.73 -8.09 9.66
C TYR A 155 5.22 -8.13 9.26
N LEU A 156 5.83 -9.33 9.28
CA LEU A 156 7.26 -9.55 9.10
C LEU A 156 7.62 -10.14 7.73
N ALA A 157 6.64 -10.29 6.83
CA ALA A 157 6.84 -10.95 5.55
C ALA A 157 7.77 -10.14 4.61
N ASP A 158 7.70 -8.82 4.63
CA ASP A 158 8.62 -7.93 3.89
C ASP A 158 10.06 -8.08 4.37
N LEU A 159 10.26 -8.13 5.68
CA LEU A 159 11.58 -8.30 6.27
C LEU A 159 12.16 -9.69 6.01
N ALA A 160 11.32 -10.73 5.96
CA ALA A 160 11.76 -12.05 5.52
C ALA A 160 12.29 -12.06 4.08
N VAL A 161 11.69 -11.29 3.14
CA VAL A 161 12.25 -11.12 1.78
C VAL A 161 13.57 -10.35 1.81
N ALA A 162 13.67 -9.35 2.70
CA ALA A 162 14.79 -8.45 2.78
C ALA A 162 16.05 -9.10 3.35
N VAL A 163 15.91 -9.87 4.43
CA VAL A 163 17.03 -10.46 5.20
C VAL A 163 17.34 -11.88 4.76
N GLU A 164 16.32 -12.72 4.57
CA GLU A 164 16.54 -14.11 4.19
C GLU A 164 16.69 -14.24 2.67
N ASN A 165 17.36 -15.29 2.20
CA ASN A 165 17.48 -15.61 0.77
C ASN A 165 16.19 -16.23 0.20
N GLN A 166 15.03 -15.70 0.58
CA GLN A 166 13.73 -16.16 0.11
C GLN A 166 13.51 -15.63 -1.31
N SER A 167 13.51 -16.54 -2.29
CA SER A 167 13.27 -16.19 -3.69
C SER A 167 11.79 -15.98 -4.03
N SER A 168 10.86 -16.44 -3.17
CA SER A 168 9.41 -16.44 -3.46
C SER A 168 8.59 -15.75 -2.38
N SER A 169 7.59 -14.96 -2.82
CA SER A 169 6.67 -14.22 -1.95
C SER A 169 5.85 -15.11 -1.02
N THR A 170 5.42 -16.29 -1.49
CA THR A 170 4.66 -17.24 -0.66
C THR A 170 5.51 -17.83 0.45
N LYS A 171 6.79 -18.10 0.18
CA LYS A 171 7.74 -18.57 1.21
C LYS A 171 7.97 -17.51 2.27
N ALA A 172 8.09 -16.23 1.88
CA ALA A 172 8.22 -15.13 2.83
C ALA A 172 6.98 -14.96 3.73
N ILE A 173 5.78 -15.09 3.17
CA ILE A 173 4.53 -15.08 3.95
C ILE A 173 4.45 -16.26 4.92
N ASN A 174 4.72 -17.48 4.44
CA ASN A 174 4.72 -18.67 5.29
C ASN A 174 5.77 -18.54 6.41
N ARG A 175 6.93 -17.98 6.09
CA ARG A 175 7.98 -17.70 7.06
C ARG A 175 7.52 -16.73 8.15
N SER A 176 6.91 -15.61 7.78
CA SER A 176 6.29 -14.68 8.73
C SER A 176 5.24 -15.40 9.59
N TRP A 177 4.40 -16.24 8.98
CA TRP A 177 3.38 -17.00 9.69
C TRP A 177 3.96 -17.95 10.75
N GLN A 178 5.04 -18.65 10.40
CA GLN A 178 5.75 -19.58 11.29
C GLN A 178 6.42 -18.84 12.44
N LEU A 179 7.12 -17.72 12.17
CA LEU A 179 7.82 -16.94 13.19
C LEU A 179 6.85 -16.30 14.18
N THR A 180 5.69 -15.84 13.73
CA THR A 180 4.71 -15.11 14.57
C THR A 180 3.80 -16.01 15.39
N LYS A 181 3.75 -17.33 15.12
CA LYS A 181 2.74 -18.28 15.67
C LYS A 181 2.51 -18.28 17.17
N GLN A 182 3.55 -18.09 17.98
CA GLN A 182 3.48 -18.14 19.45
C GLN A 182 3.57 -16.74 20.08
N PHE A 183 3.76 -15.69 19.29
CA PHE A 183 4.11 -14.37 19.78
C PHE A 183 3.12 -13.28 19.35
N ILE A 184 1.90 -13.66 18.93
CA ILE A 184 0.88 -12.72 18.43
C ILE A 184 0.60 -11.61 19.45
N GLY A 185 0.32 -11.95 20.71
CA GLY A 185 0.01 -10.95 21.74
C GLY A 185 1.15 -9.95 21.94
N ARG A 186 2.40 -10.40 21.84
CA ARG A 186 3.57 -9.54 21.93
C ARG A 186 3.73 -8.63 20.70
N ILE A 187 3.47 -9.14 19.50
CA ILE A 187 3.49 -8.34 18.27
C ILE A 187 2.41 -7.26 18.34
N ILE A 188 1.19 -7.62 18.74
CA ILE A 188 0.10 -6.66 18.94
C ILE A 188 0.51 -5.60 19.96
N LEU A 189 1.03 -6.00 21.12
CA LEU A 189 1.45 -5.07 22.18
C LEU A 189 2.55 -4.12 21.71
N ILE A 190 3.61 -4.62 21.05
CA ILE A 190 4.72 -3.79 20.55
C ILE A 190 4.22 -2.82 19.49
N THR A 191 3.45 -3.29 18.51
CA THR A 191 2.88 -2.43 17.45
C THR A 191 1.89 -1.41 18.03
N PHE A 192 1.14 -1.79 19.07
CA PHE A 192 0.23 -0.87 19.77
C PHE A 192 1.00 0.21 20.53
N ILE A 193 2.05 -0.14 21.28
CA ILE A 193 2.91 0.85 21.95
C ILE A 193 3.59 1.76 20.93
N ALA A 194 4.10 1.20 19.84
CA ALA A 194 4.67 1.96 18.73
C ALA A 194 3.68 2.97 18.15
N PHE A 195 2.43 2.53 17.97
CA PHE A 195 1.35 3.39 17.53
C PHE A 195 1.09 4.53 18.51
N LEU A 196 1.02 4.24 19.82
CA LEU A 196 0.86 5.28 20.85
C LEU A 196 2.00 6.30 20.83
N ILE A 197 3.24 5.87 20.61
CA ILE A 197 4.40 6.78 20.46
C ILE A 197 4.28 7.65 19.20
N ALA A 198 3.69 7.12 18.12
CA ALA A 198 3.49 7.86 16.89
C ALA A 198 2.30 8.86 16.94
N ILE A 199 1.39 8.73 17.92
CA ILE A 199 0.21 9.62 18.04
C ILE A 199 0.61 11.09 18.24
N PRO A 200 1.44 11.47 19.24
CA PRO A 200 1.79 12.88 19.45
C PRO A 200 2.44 13.51 18.22
N VAL A 201 3.31 12.76 17.54
CA VAL A 201 3.92 13.20 16.28
C VAL A 201 2.82 13.46 15.25
N SER A 202 1.93 12.49 15.03
CA SER A 202 0.83 12.63 14.07
C SER A 202 -0.10 13.81 14.39
N LEU A 203 -0.38 14.06 15.67
CA LEU A 203 -1.21 15.20 16.11
C LEU A 203 -0.54 16.54 15.82
N VAL A 204 0.75 16.68 16.09
CA VAL A 204 1.50 17.90 15.75
C VAL A 204 1.48 18.15 14.23
N LEU A 205 1.63 17.09 13.44
CA LEU A 205 1.61 17.19 11.98
C LEU A 205 0.23 17.56 11.43
N GLN A 206 -0.83 16.97 11.98
CA GLN A 206 -2.22 17.36 11.66
C GLN A 206 -2.54 18.78 12.08
N LEU A 207 -2.01 19.22 13.22
CA LEU A 207 -2.13 20.58 13.70
C LEU A 207 -1.49 21.52 12.67
N ILE A 208 -0.24 21.29 12.25
CA ILE A 208 0.44 22.11 11.24
C ILE A 208 -0.37 22.22 9.94
N ASP A 209 -0.87 21.11 9.38
CA ASP A 209 -1.71 21.15 8.17
C ASP A 209 -2.99 21.96 8.40
N SER A 210 -3.63 21.79 9.57
CA SER A 210 -4.84 22.53 9.95
C SER A 210 -4.59 24.04 10.09
N LEU A 211 -3.43 24.45 10.64
CA LEU A 211 -3.06 25.87 10.72
C LEU A 211 -2.81 26.45 9.34
N ILE A 212 -2.11 25.74 8.46
CA ILE A 212 -1.89 26.17 7.08
C ILE A 212 -3.23 26.35 6.35
N ARG A 213 -4.13 25.38 6.51
CA ARG A 213 -5.50 25.46 5.98
C ARG A 213 -6.23 26.69 6.50
N LEU A 214 -6.18 26.95 7.81
CA LEU A 214 -6.81 28.11 8.45
C LEU A 214 -6.25 29.44 7.92
N LEU A 215 -4.93 29.55 7.80
CA LEU A 215 -4.27 30.75 7.27
C LEU A 215 -4.67 31.02 5.82
N LEU A 216 -4.78 29.98 4.99
CA LEU A 216 -5.25 30.12 3.61
C LEU A 216 -6.73 30.52 3.56
N MET A 217 -7.56 29.99 4.46
CA MET A 217 -8.98 30.35 4.57
C MET A 217 -9.20 31.82 4.98
N ALA A 218 -8.24 32.45 5.64
CA ALA A 218 -8.30 33.87 5.97
C ALA A 218 -8.16 34.78 4.74
N VAL A 219 -7.60 34.27 3.63
CA VAL A 219 -7.35 35.02 2.39
C VAL A 219 -8.27 34.56 1.26
N PHE A 220 -8.57 33.26 1.19
CA PHE A 220 -9.38 32.65 0.13
C PHE A 220 -10.56 31.89 0.72
N THR A 221 -11.72 31.93 0.05
CA THR A 221 -12.86 31.11 0.47
C THR A 221 -12.57 29.62 0.20
N PRO A 222 -13.05 28.69 1.06
CA PRO A 222 -12.82 27.26 0.90
C PRO A 222 -13.30 26.69 -0.44
N ASP A 223 -14.36 27.30 -1.01
CA ASP A 223 -14.96 26.88 -2.28
C ASP A 223 -14.27 27.48 -3.51
N SER A 224 -13.28 28.36 -3.32
CA SER A 224 -12.56 28.98 -4.43
C SER A 224 -11.62 27.98 -5.10
N THR A 225 -11.57 28.01 -6.45
CA THR A 225 -10.63 27.19 -7.22
C THR A 225 -9.17 27.51 -6.86
N ILE A 226 -8.87 28.78 -6.56
CA ILE A 226 -7.52 29.23 -6.17
C ILE A 226 -7.10 28.59 -4.84
N PHE A 227 -7.99 28.51 -3.86
CA PHE A 227 -7.71 27.80 -2.60
C PHE A 227 -7.32 26.34 -2.86
N GLY A 228 -8.11 25.62 -3.67
CA GLY A 228 -7.82 24.22 -4.01
C GLY A 228 -6.48 24.05 -4.74
N LEU A 229 -6.16 24.92 -5.71
CA LEU A 229 -4.92 24.89 -6.47
C LEU A 229 -3.66 25.11 -5.61
N ILE A 230 -3.78 25.86 -4.51
CA ILE A 230 -2.67 26.12 -3.59
C ILE A 230 -2.61 25.05 -2.49
N TYR A 231 -3.75 24.80 -1.83
CA TYR A 231 -3.79 23.93 -0.66
C TYR A 231 -3.55 22.46 -1.00
N LEU A 232 -4.11 21.93 -2.09
CA LEU A 232 -3.96 20.51 -2.43
C LEU A 232 -2.49 20.08 -2.65
N PRO A 233 -1.69 20.73 -3.53
CA PRO A 233 -0.31 20.32 -3.72
C PRO A 233 0.52 20.54 -2.45
N LEU A 234 0.26 21.61 -1.70
CA LEU A 234 0.94 21.87 -0.43
C LEU A 234 0.65 20.78 0.60
N SER A 235 -0.63 20.43 0.80
CA SER A 235 -1.04 19.37 1.72
C SER A 235 -0.49 18.01 1.29
N LEU A 236 -0.40 17.74 -0.02
CA LEU A 236 0.23 16.52 -0.52
C LEU A 236 1.73 16.45 -0.19
N ILE A 237 2.48 17.53 -0.42
CA ILE A 237 3.92 17.61 -0.12
C ILE A 237 4.16 17.44 1.40
N LEU A 238 3.34 18.11 2.23
CA LEU A 238 3.39 17.98 3.68
C LEU A 238 3.07 16.54 4.11
N SER A 239 1.98 15.96 3.61
CA SER A 239 1.58 14.58 3.91
C SER A 239 2.67 13.58 3.55
N PHE A 240 3.36 13.75 2.43
CA PHE A 240 4.46 12.88 2.03
C PHE A 240 5.69 13.06 2.92
N SER A 241 6.06 14.31 3.24
CA SER A 241 7.18 14.62 4.13
C SER A 241 6.95 14.06 5.53
N PHE A 242 5.73 14.21 6.04
CA PHE A 242 5.29 13.69 7.33
C PHE A 242 5.28 12.17 7.37
N SER A 243 4.77 11.52 6.33
CA SER A 243 4.81 10.07 6.21
C SER A 243 6.24 9.54 6.14
N ALA A 244 7.12 10.21 5.39
CA ALA A 244 8.53 9.82 5.25
C ALA A 244 9.29 9.88 6.58
N PHE A 245 8.91 10.78 7.50
CA PHE A 245 9.52 10.89 8.82
C PHE A 245 9.25 9.67 9.71
N LEU A 246 8.03 9.11 9.65
CA LEU A 246 7.64 7.97 10.50
C LEU A 246 8.04 6.61 9.92
N VAL A 247 8.26 6.51 8.61
CA VAL A 247 8.62 5.23 7.97
C VAL A 247 9.84 4.57 8.63
N PRO A 248 11.00 5.25 8.83
CA PRO A 248 12.17 4.63 9.47
C PRO A 248 11.89 4.06 10.86
N PHE A 249 11.07 4.73 11.66
CA PHE A 249 10.68 4.26 12.99
C PHE A 249 9.94 2.91 12.91
N TRP A 250 8.96 2.78 12.02
CA TRP A 250 8.24 1.53 11.81
C TRP A 250 9.14 0.39 11.31
N GLN A 251 10.08 0.71 10.40
CA GLN A 251 11.02 -0.28 9.88
C GLN A 251 12.04 -0.74 10.95
N ALA A 252 12.49 0.16 11.83
CA ALA A 252 13.36 -0.21 12.95
C ALA A 252 12.66 -1.15 13.94
N ILE A 253 11.38 -0.89 14.25
CA ILE A 253 10.59 -1.78 15.12
C ILE A 253 10.43 -3.16 14.50
N LYS A 254 10.12 -3.22 13.20
CA LYS A 254 10.06 -4.50 12.46
C LYS A 254 11.37 -5.25 12.55
N ALA A 255 12.50 -4.57 12.36
CA ALA A 255 13.84 -5.15 12.43
C ALA A 255 14.15 -5.76 13.80
N VAL A 256 13.96 -4.98 14.88
CA VAL A 256 14.18 -5.43 16.26
C VAL A 256 13.26 -6.60 16.60
N LEU A 257 11.97 -6.49 16.25
CA LEU A 257 10.99 -7.54 16.51
C LEU A 257 11.37 -8.84 15.80
N TYR A 258 11.78 -8.75 14.54
CA TYR A 258 12.18 -9.92 13.76
C TYR A 258 13.45 -10.58 14.30
N TYR A 259 14.45 -9.77 14.69
CA TYR A 259 15.65 -10.28 15.37
C TYR A 259 15.28 -11.01 16.66
N ASP A 260 14.49 -10.38 17.53
CA ASP A 260 14.08 -11.00 18.78
C ASP A 260 13.30 -12.30 18.58
N LEU A 261 12.34 -12.35 17.64
CA LEU A 261 11.57 -13.57 17.37
C LEU A 261 12.45 -14.69 16.84
N ARG A 262 13.41 -14.37 15.98
CA ARG A 262 14.38 -15.35 15.46
C ARG A 262 15.33 -15.83 16.55
N THR A 263 15.83 -14.95 17.41
CA THR A 263 16.66 -15.35 18.55
C THR A 263 15.92 -16.29 19.49
N ARG A 264 14.63 -16.02 19.76
CA ARG A 264 13.80 -16.87 20.64
C ARG A 264 13.42 -18.22 20.02
N LYS A 265 13.19 -18.27 18.70
CA LYS A 265 12.77 -19.52 18.03
C LYS A 265 13.91 -20.35 17.49
N GLU A 266 15.00 -19.71 17.10
CA GLU A 266 16.07 -20.31 16.30
C GLU A 266 17.42 -20.25 17.01
N GLY A 267 17.55 -19.52 18.13
CA GLY A 267 18.77 -19.47 18.93
C GLY A 267 19.95 -18.78 18.22
N ILE A 268 19.68 -17.83 17.32
CA ILE A 268 20.70 -17.24 16.42
C ILE A 268 21.89 -16.60 17.15
N ASP A 269 21.67 -16.00 18.32
CA ASP A 269 22.76 -15.43 19.14
C ASP A 269 23.84 -16.47 19.48
N ILE A 270 23.46 -17.75 19.61
CA ILE A 270 24.42 -18.83 19.88
C ILE A 270 25.28 -19.10 18.64
N GLN A 271 24.66 -19.18 17.46
CA GLN A 271 25.36 -19.45 16.19
C GLN A 271 26.30 -18.30 15.78
N LEU A 272 25.95 -17.06 16.12
CA LEU A 272 26.78 -15.88 15.84
C LEU A 272 28.01 -15.83 16.75
N ARG A 273 27.89 -16.25 18.01
CA ARG A 273 29.04 -16.34 18.93
C ARG A 273 30.03 -17.44 18.55
N ASP A 274 29.53 -18.56 18.02
CA ASP A 274 30.36 -19.70 17.61
C ASP A 274 31.09 -19.47 16.27
N SER A 275 30.76 -18.41 15.52
CA SER A 275 31.34 -18.10 14.20
C SER A 275 32.34 -16.94 14.20
N ILE A 276 32.60 -16.33 15.36
CA ILE A 276 33.64 -15.30 15.61
C ILE A 276 34.85 -15.97 16.26
#